data_AF-A0A7I9WH41-F1
#
_entry.id   AF-A0A7I9WH41-F1
#
_cell.length_a   1.000
_cell.length_b   1.000
_cell.length_c   1.000
_cell.angle_alpha   90.00
_cell.angle_beta   90.00
_cell.angle_gamma   90.00
#
_symmetry.space_group_name_H-M   'P 1'
#
loop_
_entity.id
_entity.type
_entity.pdbx_description
1 polymer ?
#
loop_
_entity_poly.entity_id
_entity_poly.type
_entity_poly.pdbx_seq_one_letter_code
_entity_poly.pdbx_strand_id
1 'polypeptide(L)'
;MAVITGPESVTAAVRVPIPGTDDATTVLGHVALTRCTVELAGTRGDGIRTGYDPAAAAAAAICDAEYERDGPHREQVERLCRDAVHERAVRARRRADLVSSTRLEQS
;
A
#
# COMPACT_ATOMS: atom_id res chain seq x y z
N MET A 1 9.18 -19.09 10.76
CA MET A 1 8.51 -17.79 10.64
C MET A 1 7.75 -17.53 11.92
N ALA A 2 7.89 -16.33 12.49
CA ALA A 2 7.14 -15.89 13.66
C ALA A 2 6.47 -14.55 13.37
N VAL A 3 5.35 -14.27 14.04
CA VAL A 3 4.71 -12.96 13.99
C VAL A 3 5.22 -12.15 15.17
N ILE A 4 5.93 -11.05 14.89
CA ILE A 4 6.45 -10.14 15.92
C ILE A 4 5.33 -9.23 16.42
N THR A 5 4.52 -8.72 15.48
CA THR A 5 3.34 -7.91 15.77
C THR A 5 2.21 -8.42 14.88
N GLY A 6 1.13 -8.86 15.51
CA GLY A 6 -0.04 -9.41 14.84
C GLY A 6 -0.64 -8.45 13.82
N PRO A 7 -1.52 -8.92 12.94
CA PRO A 7 -2.36 -8.03 12.15
C PRO A 7 -3.19 -7.14 13.08
N GLU A 8 -2.82 -5.86 13.15
CA GLU A 8 -3.41 -4.87 14.04
C GLU A 8 -4.11 -3.79 13.23
N SER A 9 -5.35 -3.48 13.63
CA SER A 9 -6.08 -2.32 13.13
C SER A 9 -5.48 -1.05 13.71
N VAL A 10 -4.99 -0.16 12.84
CA VAL A 10 -4.47 1.16 13.21
C VAL A 10 -5.17 2.24 12.41
N THR A 11 -5.06 3.50 12.84
CA THR A 11 -5.57 4.63 12.07
C THR A 11 -4.44 5.61 11.77
N ALA A 12 -4.47 6.22 10.59
CA ALA A 12 -3.51 7.24 10.19
C ALA A 12 -4.25 8.50 9.72
N ALA A 13 -3.74 9.67 10.14
CA ALA A 13 -4.29 10.97 9.71
C ALA A 13 -3.93 11.25 8.26
N VAL A 14 -4.92 11.63 7.46
CA VAL A 14 -4.74 12.11 6.08
C VAL A 14 -4.46 13.61 6.13
N ARG A 15 -3.21 13.98 5.83
CA ARG A 15 -2.77 15.38 5.75
C ARG A 15 -2.77 15.84 4.30
N VAL A 16 -3.36 17.00 4.05
CA VAL A 16 -3.34 17.65 2.73
C VAL A 16 -2.68 19.02 2.81
N PRO A 17 -1.95 19.47 1.77
CA PRO A 17 -1.42 20.82 1.70
C PRO A 17 -2.53 21.87 1.71
N ILE A 18 -2.27 23.01 2.37
CA ILE A 18 -3.14 24.18 2.30
C ILE A 18 -2.69 25.05 1.11
N PRO A 19 -3.57 25.36 0.13
CA PRO A 19 -3.21 26.20 -0.99
C PRO A 19 -2.79 27.61 -0.56
N GLY A 20 -1.68 28.12 -1.12
CA GLY A 20 -1.21 29.49 -0.87
C GLY A 20 -0.44 29.68 0.44
N THR A 21 -0.09 28.61 1.14
CA THR A 21 0.78 28.63 2.32
C THR A 21 1.97 27.71 2.10
N ASP A 22 3.18 28.19 2.39
CA ASP A 22 4.37 27.35 2.35
C ASP A 22 4.33 26.33 3.51
N ASP A 23 4.50 25.04 3.18
CA ASP A 23 4.65 23.89 4.09
C ASP A 23 3.51 23.60 5.10
N ALA A 24 2.41 24.35 5.09
CA ALA A 24 1.29 24.08 5.97
C ALA A 24 0.39 22.95 5.44
N THR A 25 -0.01 22.05 6.34
CA THR A 25 -0.98 20.98 6.05
C THR A 25 -2.13 21.01 7.03
N THR A 26 -3.30 20.54 6.59
CA THR A 26 -4.46 20.31 7.45
C THR A 26 -4.83 18.83 7.46
N VAL A 27 -5.42 18.36 8.57
CA VAL A 27 -5.93 17.00 8.70
C VAL A 27 -7.37 16.96 8.19
N LEU A 28 -7.62 16.21 7.11
CA LEU A 28 -8.98 16.05 6.56
C LEU A 28 -9.76 14.89 7.19
N GLY A 29 -9.06 14.00 7.90
CA GLY A 29 -9.67 12.84 8.52
C GLY A 29 -8.65 11.73 8.80
N HIS A 30 -9.16 10.55 9.11
CA HIS A 30 -8.37 9.36 9.40
C HIS A 30 -8.75 8.22 8.46
N VAL A 31 -7.76 7.41 8.10
CA VAL A 31 -7.96 6.14 7.37
C VAL A 31 -7.67 4.97 8.29
N ALA A 32 -8.54 3.96 8.23
CA ALA A 32 -8.27 2.67 8.86
C ALA A 32 -7.24 1.91 8.03
N LEU A 33 -6.27 1.31 8.71
CA LEU A 33 -5.21 0.49 8.14
C LEU A 33 -5.09 -0.80 8.96
N THR A 34 -4.55 -1.85 8.35
CA THR A 34 -4.06 -3.04 9.04
C THR A 34 -2.56 -3.12 8.87
N ARG A 35 -1.81 -3.25 9.96
CA ARG A 35 -0.36 -3.45 9.94
C ARG A 35 0.01 -4.84 10.47
N CYS A 36 1.09 -5.42 10.00
CA CYS A 36 1.66 -6.66 10.54
C CYS A 36 3.18 -6.61 10.41
N THR A 37 3.87 -7.18 11.40
CA THR A 37 5.33 -7.35 11.37
C THR A 37 5.65 -8.81 11.63
N VAL A 38 6.49 -9.40 10.78
CA VAL A 38 6.89 -10.81 10.85
C VAL A 38 8.41 -10.93 10.94
N GLU A 39 8.87 -12.09 11.40
CA GLU A 39 10.25 -12.53 11.30
C GLU A 39 10.33 -13.83 10.49
N LEU A 40 11.16 -13.83 9.46
CA LEU A 40 11.43 -14.98 8.61
C LEU A 40 12.92 -15.27 8.60
N ALA A 41 13.32 -16.37 9.25
CA ALA A 41 14.72 -16.78 9.36
C ALA A 41 15.65 -15.67 9.90
N GLY A 42 15.20 -14.92 10.90
CA GLY A 42 15.94 -13.80 11.49
C GLY A 42 15.80 -12.46 10.75
N THR A 43 15.15 -12.45 9.58
CA THR A 43 14.87 -11.21 8.84
C THR A 43 13.48 -10.68 9.17
N ARG A 44 13.42 -9.41 9.58
CA ARG A 44 12.17 -8.69 9.81
C ARG A 44 11.55 -8.29 8.47
N GLY A 45 10.22 -8.39 8.39
CA GLY A 45 9.45 -7.73 7.33
C GLY A 45 8.20 -7.05 7.87
N ASP A 46 7.79 -5.98 7.19
CA ASP A 46 6.67 -5.13 7.57
C ASP A 46 5.62 -5.04 6.46
N GLY A 47 4.34 -5.07 6.84
CA GLY A 47 3.22 -5.01 5.91
C GLY A 47 2.13 -4.06 6.39
N ILE A 48 1.64 -3.19 5.50
CA ILE A 48 0.54 -2.26 5.77
C ILE A 48 -0.49 -2.31 4.63
N ARG A 49 -1.77 -2.36 4.98
CA ARG A 49 -2.90 -2.36 4.04
C ARG A 49 -3.98 -1.36 4.48
N THR A 50 -4.68 -0.77 3.52
CA THR A 50 -5.85 0.07 3.80
C THR A 50 -7.06 -0.79 4.18
N GLY A 51 -7.84 -0.33 5.15
CA GLY A 51 -8.99 -1.05 5.68
C GLY A 51 -8.59 -2.16 6.66
N TYR A 52 -9.55 -3.06 6.93
CA TYR A 52 -9.32 -4.25 7.74
C TYR A 52 -9.07 -5.46 6.84
N ASP A 53 -7.80 -5.80 6.64
CA ASP A 53 -7.38 -6.95 5.84
C ASP A 53 -6.13 -7.60 6.46
N PRO A 54 -6.33 -8.46 7.48
CA PRO A 54 -5.23 -9.06 8.24
C PRO A 54 -4.39 -10.04 7.40
N ALA A 55 -5.03 -10.76 6.47
CA ALA A 55 -4.34 -11.68 5.58
C ALA A 55 -3.41 -10.94 4.60
N ALA A 56 -3.90 -9.86 3.98
CA ALA A 56 -3.05 -9.10 3.06
C ALA A 56 -1.92 -8.35 3.78
N ALA A 57 -2.14 -7.87 5.01
CA ALA A 57 -1.08 -7.24 5.80
C ALA A 57 0.03 -8.24 6.15
N ALA A 58 -0.34 -9.46 6.58
CA ALA A 58 0.63 -10.52 6.85
C ALA A 58 1.36 -10.98 5.57
N ALA A 59 0.64 -11.16 4.46
CA ALA A 59 1.25 -11.52 3.19
C ALA A 59 2.26 -10.48 2.70
N ALA A 60 1.95 -9.19 2.87
CA ALA A 60 2.87 -8.10 2.56
C ALA A 60 4.14 -8.17 3.43
N ALA A 61 3.99 -8.36 4.75
CA ALA A 61 5.11 -8.49 5.68
C ALA A 61 6.01 -9.71 5.36
N ILE A 62 5.42 -10.83 4.94
CA ILE A 62 6.17 -12.03 4.51
C ILE A 62 6.95 -11.76 3.23
N CYS A 63 6.32 -11.11 2.24
CA CYS A 63 6.99 -10.77 0.98
C CYS A 63 8.16 -9.80 1.21
N ASP A 64 7.98 -8.84 2.11
CA ASP A 64 9.02 -7.89 2.52
C ASP A 64 10.22 -8.64 3.15
N ALA A 65 9.97 -9.50 4.15
CA ALA A 65 11.02 -10.29 4.78
C ALA A 65 11.73 -11.25 3.79
N GLU A 66 10.97 -11.85 2.87
CA GLU A 66 11.50 -12.77 1.84
C GLU A 66 12.40 -12.06 0.84
N TYR A 67 12.04 -10.83 0.47
CA TYR A 67 12.84 -10.00 -0.43
C TYR A 67 14.13 -9.54 0.26
N GLU A 68 14.03 -9.00 1.48
CA GLU A 68 15.17 -8.49 2.25
C GLU A 68 16.18 -9.58 2.62
N ARG A 69 15.73 -10.81 2.87
CA ARG A 69 16.62 -11.93 3.21
C ARG A 69 17.30 -12.57 2.00
N ASP A 70 17.06 -12.06 0.79
CA ASP A 70 17.48 -12.68 -0.47
C ASP A 70 17.05 -14.16 -0.57
N GLY A 71 15.78 -14.41 -0.24
CA GLY A 71 15.24 -15.75 -0.13
C GLY A 71 14.96 -16.44 -1.48
N PRO A 72 14.67 -17.76 -1.47
CA PRO A 72 14.35 -18.54 -2.68
C PRO A 72 13.15 -18.01 -3.48
N HIS A 73 12.26 -17.22 -2.87
CA HIS A 73 11.10 -16.64 -3.55
C HIS A 73 11.30 -15.17 -3.93
N ARG A 74 12.49 -14.58 -3.75
CA ARG A 74 12.76 -13.17 -4.06
C ARG A 74 12.31 -12.78 -5.47
N GLU A 75 12.70 -13.54 -6.49
CA GLU A 75 12.31 -13.26 -7.88
C GLU A 75 10.79 -13.31 -8.11
N GLN A 76 10.10 -14.16 -7.34
CA GLN A 76 8.64 -14.28 -7.40
C GLN A 76 7.98 -13.06 -6.75
N VAL A 77 8.51 -12.57 -5.64
CA VAL A 77 8.09 -11.32 -4.99
C VAL A 77 8.33 -10.12 -5.92
N GLU A 78 9.51 -10.02 -6.52
CA GLU A 78 9.82 -8.96 -7.49
C GLU A 78 8.84 -8.97 -8.68
N ARG A 79 8.57 -10.15 -9.23
CA ARG A 79 7.59 -10.31 -10.31
C ARG A 79 6.19 -9.90 -9.86
N LEU A 80 5.74 -10.36 -8.70
CA LEU A 80 4.45 -9.98 -8.12
C LEU A 80 4.32 -8.46 -7.98
N CYS A 81 5.37 -7.79 -7.49
CA CYS A 81 5.41 -6.33 -7.36
C CYS A 81 5.30 -5.64 -8.73
N ARG A 82 6.05 -6.11 -9.74
CA ARG A 82 5.96 -5.56 -11.10
C ARG A 82 4.57 -5.73 -11.70
N ASP A 83 3.99 -6.92 -11.59
CA ASP A 83 2.68 -7.24 -12.12
C ASP A 83 1.59 -6.40 -11.43
N ALA A 84 1.67 -6.25 -10.10
CA ALA A 84 0.75 -5.41 -9.34
C ALA A 84 0.82 -3.93 -9.75
N VAL A 85 2.02 -3.40 -10.02
CA VAL A 85 2.21 -2.03 -10.52
C VAL A 85 1.62 -1.87 -11.92
N HIS A 86 1.88 -2.84 -12.81
CA HIS A 86 1.33 -2.83 -14.16
C HIS A 86 -0.20 -2.84 -14.14
N GLU A 87 -0.80 -3.78 -13.41
CA GLU A 87 -2.25 -3.90 -13.26
C GLU A 87 -2.90 -2.64 -12.68
N ARG A 88 -2.25 -2.02 -11.68
CA ARG A 88 -2.70 -0.74 -11.13
C ARG A 88 -2.70 0.36 -12.20
N ALA A 89 -1.65 0.45 -13.02
CA ALA A 89 -1.56 1.45 -14.09
C ALA A 89 -2.62 1.22 -15.17
N VAL A 90 -2.87 -0.04 -15.55
CA VAL A 90 -3.93 -0.41 -16.52
C VAL A 90 -5.30 0.02 -16.01
N ARG A 91 -5.64 -0.31 -14.75
CA ARG A 91 -6.92 0.11 -14.14
C ARG A 91 -7.03 1.63 -14.04
N ALA A 92 -5.95 2.31 -13.68
CA ALA A 92 -5.92 3.77 -13.61
C ALA A 92 -6.20 4.41 -14.98
N ARG A 93 -5.60 3.89 -16.06
CA ARG A 93 -5.85 4.38 -17.42
C ARG A 93 -7.30 4.14 -17.84
N ARG A 94 -7.82 2.92 -17.66
CA ARG A 94 -9.25 2.62 -17.96
C ARG A 94 -10.19 3.57 -17.24
N ARG A 95 -9.91 3.87 -15.97
CA ARG A 95 -10.70 4.83 -15.19
C ARG A 95 -10.57 6.25 -15.73
N ALA A 96 -9.38 6.68 -16.12
CA ALA A 96 -9.16 8.00 -16.71
C ALA A 96 -9.91 8.15 -18.05
N ASP A 97 -9.90 7.12 -18.89
CA ASP A 97 -10.62 7.10 -20.17
C ASP A 97 -12.13 7.29 -19.93
N LEU A 98 -12.70 6.57 -18.95
CA LEU A 98 -14.10 6.73 -18.55
C LEU A 98 -14.40 8.16 -18.08
N VAL A 99 -13.57 8.73 -17.20
CA VAL A 99 -13.76 10.12 -16.71
C VAL A 99 -13.63 11.14 -17.84
N SER A 100 -12.73 10.91 -18.80
CA SER A 100 -12.55 11.81 -19.94
C SER A 100 -13.78 11.86 -20.85
N SER A 101 -14.50 10.73 -20.98
CA SER A 101 -15.73 10.65 -21.80
C SER A 101 -16.90 11.46 -21.24
N THR A 102 -16.84 11.88 -19.98
CA THR A 102 -17.89 12.69 -19.32
C THR A 102 -17.54 14.17 -19.25
N ARG A 103 -16.49 14.64 -19.93
CA ARG A 103 -16.12 16.06 -19.93
C ARG A 103 -17.09 16.86 -20.80
N LEU A 104 -17.78 17.83 -20.21
CA LEU A 104 -18.57 18.82 -20.95
C LEU A 104 -17.66 19.97 -21.38
N GLU A 105 -17.77 20.38 -22.64
CA GLU A 105 -17.16 21.63 -23.10
C GLU A 105 -17.94 22.80 -22.50
N GLN A 106 -17.28 23.61 -21.67
CA GLN A 106 -17.86 24.87 -21.22
C GLN A 106 -17.82 25.86 -22.38
N SER A 107 -18.99 26.17 -22.94
CA SER A 107 -19.21 27.30 -23.86
C SER A 107 -19.41 28.59 -23.08
#